data_AF-A0A0D0AZQ6-F1
#
_entry.id   AF-A0A0D0AZQ6-F1
#
_cell.length_a   1.000
_cell.length_b   1.000
_cell.length_c   1.000
_cell.angle_alpha   90.00
_cell.angle_beta   90.00
_cell.angle_gamma   90.00
#
_symmetry.space_group_name_H-M   'P 1'
#
loop_
_entity.id
_entity.type
_entity.pdbx_description
1 polymer ?
#
loop_
_entity_poly.entity_id
_entity_poly.type
_entity_poly.pdbx_seq_one_letter_code
_entity_poly.pdbx_strand_id
1 'polypeptide(L)'
;MPTWTIISPCEKDHGHPMRLNIFRVMKTVYHMLSPQNEPSAIDEGKHIATLGYAVAQENPGPPDLSSLAIHFRLSTQIATHFVVAFCNLRIIDMMQNVCIPIPCELTSVIADIYEFVVARATSCRGLNSEEECDLARKIWKQLQVKVRPDRTHPLSSCELIAVEVPQTLVQQELIDDIDFTCLRPGSPRCSICDSYLIHCTSCQVASCDEDDCPGSSEPPLARCGRHYREALCFSCLEEQGVMAELEECPGCKSWCCTRDISWCSGHPVGLQPIPALPGSNSVNPNLIAAVQSARVHPPKRGSCMECELPGWRSCNSTFCWSQTICPECASSGVTCLCQEVWACDLCAEHNTGVFIRCPRCNRPFCCSCSYVDQCQECHRTNLCNDCIEEESDVGDGLMAEFPEFVVSCEGCQAKVCDRCVSQSTIACKVCSRRLRVCRSCCCKSLCDDCLEWFASHETHDEDGTNEGVDVSLNVEALL
;
A
#
# COMPACT_ATOMS: atom_id res chain seq x y z
N MET A 1 20.63 -29.04 1.61
CA MET A 1 21.15 -27.67 1.44
C MET A 1 20.25 -26.93 0.46
N PRO A 2 19.81 -25.70 0.77
CA PRO A 2 19.01 -24.91 -0.14
C PRO A 2 19.76 -24.67 -1.46
N THR A 3 19.13 -24.99 -2.60
CA THR A 3 19.68 -24.65 -3.91
C THR A 3 19.30 -23.22 -4.24
N TRP A 4 20.29 -22.33 -4.30
CA TRP A 4 20.09 -20.95 -4.74
C TRP A 4 19.87 -20.91 -6.24
N THR A 5 18.75 -20.34 -6.66
CA THR A 5 18.47 -20.04 -8.06
C THR A 5 18.66 -18.55 -8.30
N ILE A 6 19.44 -18.20 -9.31
CA ILE A 6 19.73 -16.82 -9.67
C ILE A 6 18.97 -16.47 -10.96
N ILE A 7 18.11 -15.47 -10.87
CA ILE A 7 17.48 -14.82 -12.02
C ILE A 7 18.27 -13.54 -12.28
N SER A 8 19.07 -13.56 -13.35
CA SER A 8 19.80 -12.38 -13.81
C SER A 8 18.98 -11.67 -14.89
N PRO A 9 18.33 -10.54 -14.59
CA PRO A 9 17.76 -9.66 -15.62
C PRO A 9 18.89 -8.94 -16.38
N CYS A 10 19.74 -9.69 -17.08
CA CYS A 10 20.87 -9.13 -17.82
C CYS A 10 20.46 -8.70 -19.24
N GLU A 11 21.25 -7.79 -19.81
CA GLU A 11 20.99 -6.93 -20.98
C GLU A 11 20.45 -7.61 -22.25
N LYS A 12 20.64 -8.91 -22.42
CA LYS A 12 20.17 -9.63 -23.63
C LYS A 12 18.70 -10.02 -23.58
N ASP A 13 18.08 -9.92 -22.40
CA ASP A 13 16.74 -10.43 -22.16
C ASP A 13 15.77 -9.27 -21.84
N HIS A 14 15.60 -8.38 -22.82
CA HIS A 14 14.67 -7.24 -22.73
C HIS A 14 13.22 -7.67 -22.40
N GLY A 15 12.89 -8.95 -22.54
CA GLY A 15 11.57 -9.53 -22.32
C GLY A 15 11.28 -10.07 -20.91
N HIS A 16 12.22 -10.02 -19.95
CA HIS A 16 11.94 -10.62 -18.63
C HIS A 16 10.79 -9.86 -17.90
N PRO A 17 9.70 -10.54 -17.49
CA PRO A 17 8.50 -9.88 -16.99
C PRO A 17 8.73 -9.07 -15.69
N MET A 18 9.67 -9.49 -14.85
CA MET A 18 10.00 -8.80 -13.59
C MET A 18 10.94 -7.61 -13.73
N ARG A 19 11.44 -7.33 -14.94
CA ARG A 19 12.46 -6.30 -15.14
C ARG A 19 12.02 -4.93 -14.62
N LEU A 20 10.78 -4.54 -14.92
CA LEU A 20 10.21 -3.26 -14.48
C LEU A 20 10.03 -3.20 -12.95
N ASN A 21 9.57 -4.28 -12.33
CA ASN A 21 9.37 -4.34 -10.89
C ASN A 21 10.71 -4.30 -10.13
N ILE A 22 11.71 -5.06 -10.57
CA ILE A 22 13.06 -5.02 -10.00
C ILE A 22 13.67 -3.62 -10.17
N PHE A 23 13.50 -2.99 -11.34
CA PHE A 23 13.97 -1.63 -11.59
C PHE A 23 13.31 -0.61 -10.65
N ARG A 24 12.00 -0.70 -10.39
CA ARG A 24 11.31 0.17 -9.43
C ARG A 24 11.88 0.03 -8.03
N VAL A 25 12.07 -1.21 -7.55
CA VAL A 25 12.71 -1.47 -6.24
C VAL A 25 14.11 -0.87 -6.21
N MET A 26 14.93 -1.14 -7.23
CA MET A 26 16.30 -0.63 -7.32
C MET A 26 16.34 0.90 -7.30
N LYS A 27 15.53 1.56 -8.14
CA LYS A 27 15.47 3.01 -8.23
C LYS A 27 15.10 3.64 -6.89
N THR A 28 14.07 3.13 -6.21
CA THR A 28 13.66 3.63 -4.90
C THR A 28 14.75 3.41 -3.84
N VAL A 29 15.40 2.24 -3.81
CA VAL A 29 16.49 1.95 -2.86
C VAL A 29 17.66 2.91 -3.05
N TYR A 30 18.13 3.10 -4.29
CA TYR A 30 19.20 4.05 -4.56
C TYR A 30 18.78 5.50 -4.30
N HIS A 31 17.56 5.89 -4.67
CA HIS A 31 17.04 7.23 -4.38
C HIS A 31 17.08 7.57 -2.88
N MET A 32 16.80 6.59 -2.02
CA MET A 32 16.80 6.79 -0.57
C MET A 32 18.19 6.76 0.06
N LEU A 33 19.03 5.79 -0.34
CA LEU A 33 20.27 5.46 0.37
C LEU A 33 21.54 5.95 -0.34
N SER A 34 21.48 6.15 -1.66
CA SER A 34 22.62 6.64 -2.44
C SER A 34 22.15 7.41 -3.69
N PRO A 35 21.53 8.61 -3.51
CA PRO A 35 20.89 9.36 -4.59
C PRO A 35 21.82 9.66 -5.78
N GLN A 36 23.12 9.84 -5.52
CA GLN A 36 24.15 10.07 -6.54
C GLN A 36 24.34 8.88 -7.50
N ASN A 37 23.90 7.70 -7.10
CA ASN A 37 23.96 6.47 -7.88
C ASN A 37 22.56 6.00 -8.30
N GLU A 38 21.55 6.87 -8.28
CA GLU A 38 20.20 6.50 -8.73
C GLU A 38 20.20 6.13 -10.23
N PRO A 39 19.64 4.97 -10.62
CA PRO A 39 19.55 4.61 -12.02
C PRO A 39 18.54 5.52 -12.74
N SER A 40 18.97 6.09 -13.86
CA SER A 40 18.19 7.02 -14.68
C SER A 40 17.17 6.31 -15.58
N ALA A 41 17.51 5.11 -16.06
CA ALA A 41 16.70 4.32 -16.98
C ALA A 41 16.85 2.81 -16.72
N ILE A 42 15.86 2.02 -17.15
CA ILE A 42 15.83 0.56 -16.97
C ILE A 42 16.93 -0.19 -17.74
N ASP A 43 17.43 0.41 -18.81
CA ASP A 43 18.50 -0.10 -19.67
C ASP A 43 19.88 0.49 -19.31
N GLU A 44 20.03 1.14 -18.15
CA GLU A 44 21.33 1.66 -17.72
C GLU A 44 22.25 0.53 -17.25
N GLY A 45 23.27 0.20 -18.05
CA GLY A 45 24.27 -0.85 -17.74
C GLY A 45 25.23 -0.53 -16.57
N LYS A 46 24.99 0.54 -15.81
CA LYS A 46 25.77 0.86 -14.60
C LYS A 46 25.34 0.06 -13.38
N HIS A 47 24.15 -0.53 -13.40
CA HIS A 47 23.57 -1.23 -12.27
C HIS A 47 23.30 -2.67 -12.63
N ILE A 48 23.64 -3.56 -11.71
CA ILE A 48 23.37 -4.99 -11.83
C ILE A 48 22.46 -5.37 -10.68
N ALA A 49 21.30 -5.93 -11.03
CA ALA A 49 20.38 -6.53 -10.09
C ALA A 49 20.38 -8.04 -10.26
N THR A 50 20.45 -8.77 -9.15
CA THR A 50 20.41 -10.23 -9.13
C THR A 50 19.31 -10.67 -8.18
N LEU A 51 18.28 -11.33 -8.70
CA LEU A 51 17.18 -11.89 -7.91
C LEU A 51 17.54 -13.33 -7.53
N GLY A 52 17.75 -13.60 -6.24
CA GLY A 52 18.14 -14.89 -5.71
C GLY A 52 17.07 -15.46 -4.77
N TYR A 53 16.78 -16.75 -4.88
CA TYR A 53 15.87 -17.43 -3.96
C TYR A 53 16.31 -18.86 -3.64
N ALA A 54 15.91 -19.33 -2.47
CA ALA A 54 16.07 -20.71 -2.04
C ALA A 54 14.72 -21.37 -1.75
N VAL A 55 14.61 -22.64 -2.12
CA VAL A 55 13.42 -23.47 -1.87
C VAL A 55 13.76 -24.54 -0.84
N ALA A 56 12.97 -24.66 0.22
CA ALA A 56 13.03 -25.79 1.13
C ALA A 56 12.29 -26.99 0.51
N GLN A 57 12.99 -28.12 0.33
CA GLN A 57 12.41 -29.36 -0.24
C GLN A 57 12.00 -30.38 0.84
N GLU A 58 11.74 -29.94 2.07
CA GLU A 58 11.55 -30.90 3.17
C GLU A 58 10.19 -31.60 3.13
N ASN A 59 9.18 -31.03 2.45
CA ASN A 59 7.84 -31.59 2.41
C ASN A 59 7.32 -31.77 0.96
N PRO A 60 6.53 -32.82 0.67
CA PRO A 60 5.93 -33.08 -0.65
C PRO A 60 4.81 -32.08 -1.06
N GLY A 61 4.82 -30.87 -0.50
CA GLY A 61 3.86 -29.80 -0.79
C GLY A 61 4.35 -28.79 -1.82
N PRO A 62 3.64 -27.65 -1.96
CA PRO A 62 4.12 -26.50 -2.70
C PRO A 62 5.51 -26.09 -2.20
N PRO A 63 6.43 -25.65 -3.08
CA PRO A 63 7.76 -25.23 -2.67
C PRO A 63 7.65 -24.05 -1.69
N ASP A 64 8.16 -24.25 -0.47
CA ASP A 64 8.27 -23.17 0.50
C ASP A 64 9.57 -22.39 0.25
N LEU A 65 9.45 -21.07 0.11
CA LEU A 65 10.60 -20.21 -0.12
C LEU A 65 11.28 -19.93 1.22
N SER A 66 12.40 -20.62 1.49
CA SER A 66 13.16 -20.40 2.72
C SER A 66 13.92 -19.07 2.71
N SER A 67 14.27 -18.56 1.52
CA SER A 67 14.83 -17.22 1.35
C SER A 67 14.48 -16.63 -0.02
N LEU A 68 14.30 -15.31 -0.05
CA LEU A 68 14.17 -14.51 -1.27
C LEU A 68 14.84 -13.15 -1.05
N ALA A 69 15.77 -12.80 -1.94
CA ALA A 69 16.50 -11.55 -1.87
C ALA A 69 16.79 -10.97 -3.27
N ILE A 70 16.88 -9.65 -3.35
CA ILE A 70 17.44 -8.95 -4.51
C ILE A 70 18.75 -8.30 -4.10
N HIS A 71 19.81 -8.60 -4.82
CA HIS A 71 21.12 -8.00 -4.66
C HIS A 71 21.33 -6.91 -5.70
N PHE A 72 21.65 -5.70 -5.26
CA PHE A 72 22.01 -4.59 -6.14
C PHE A 72 23.50 -4.27 -6.01
N ARG A 73 24.18 -4.12 -7.14
CA ARG A 73 25.56 -3.63 -7.21
C ARG A 73 25.76 -2.70 -8.39
N LEU A 74 26.78 -1.86 -8.31
CA LEU A 74 27.26 -1.12 -9.47
C LEU A 74 28.10 -2.04 -10.35
N SER A 75 28.07 -1.86 -11.67
CA SER A 75 28.86 -2.67 -12.61
C SER A 75 30.37 -2.47 -12.45
N THR A 76 30.77 -1.36 -11.85
CA THR A 76 32.16 -1.05 -11.46
C THR A 76 32.57 -1.71 -10.13
N GLN A 77 31.63 -2.29 -9.39
CA GLN A 77 31.86 -2.89 -8.08
C GLN A 77 31.69 -4.41 -8.14
N ILE A 78 32.59 -5.11 -7.45
CA ILE A 78 32.52 -6.58 -7.32
C ILE A 78 31.48 -6.95 -6.25
N ALA A 79 31.49 -6.22 -5.13
CA ALA A 79 30.64 -6.45 -3.98
C ALA A 79 29.20 -5.96 -4.18
N THR A 80 28.27 -6.61 -3.48
CA THR A 80 26.87 -6.16 -3.39
C THR A 80 26.80 -4.89 -2.55
N HIS A 81 26.12 -3.86 -3.05
CA HIS A 81 25.91 -2.60 -2.32
C HIS A 81 24.66 -2.71 -1.44
N PHE A 82 23.54 -3.17 -2.00
CA PHE A 82 22.28 -3.31 -1.27
C PHE A 82 21.71 -4.72 -1.39
N VAL A 83 21.08 -5.20 -0.32
CA VAL A 83 20.29 -6.44 -0.30
C VAL A 83 18.87 -6.12 0.14
N VAL A 84 17.88 -6.42 -0.71
CA VAL A 84 16.47 -6.35 -0.34
C VAL A 84 16.00 -7.75 0.06
N ALA A 85 15.83 -7.98 1.35
CA ALA A 85 15.44 -9.27 1.92
C ALA A 85 13.93 -9.33 2.15
N PHE A 86 13.26 -10.27 1.49
CA PHE A 86 11.79 -10.33 1.44
C PHE A 86 11.20 -10.93 2.73
N CYS A 87 11.83 -11.96 3.30
CA CYS A 87 11.34 -12.65 4.50
C CYS A 87 11.17 -11.71 5.71
N ASN A 88 12.00 -10.67 5.81
CA ASN A 88 11.97 -9.71 6.90
C ASN A 88 11.49 -8.31 6.47
N LEU A 89 11.15 -8.15 5.19
CA LEU A 89 10.80 -6.86 4.57
C LEU A 89 11.81 -5.75 4.90
N ARG A 90 13.10 -6.02 4.68
CA ARG A 90 14.20 -5.08 4.97
C ARG A 90 15.10 -4.81 3.78
N ILE A 91 15.69 -3.62 3.77
CA ILE A 91 16.79 -3.23 2.89
C ILE A 91 18.05 -3.17 3.76
N ILE A 92 19.11 -3.82 3.31
CA ILE A 92 20.42 -3.86 3.97
C ILE A 92 21.42 -3.13 3.08
N ASP A 93 22.00 -2.04 3.59
CA ASP A 93 23.16 -1.37 3.01
C ASP A 93 24.42 -2.10 3.49
N MET A 94 25.06 -2.83 2.58
CA MET A 94 26.26 -3.63 2.88
C MET A 94 27.50 -2.77 3.05
N MET A 95 27.51 -1.54 2.51
CA MET A 95 28.65 -0.62 2.60
C MET A 95 28.66 0.13 3.93
N GLN A 96 27.48 0.47 4.44
CA GLN A 96 27.31 1.16 5.72
C GLN A 96 26.94 0.22 6.88
N ASN A 97 26.63 -1.06 6.58
CA ASN A 97 26.10 -2.03 7.52
C ASN A 97 24.84 -1.52 8.26
N VAL A 98 23.96 -0.86 7.51
CA VAL A 98 22.70 -0.28 8.00
C VAL A 98 21.53 -1.10 7.47
N CYS A 99 20.51 -1.29 8.30
CA CYS A 99 19.31 -2.02 7.95
C CYS A 99 18.07 -1.15 8.17
N ILE A 100 17.27 -0.95 7.12
CA ILE A 100 16.04 -0.14 7.18
C ILE A 100 14.82 -0.97 6.74
N PRO A 101 13.60 -0.64 7.19
CA PRO A 101 12.39 -1.27 6.70
C PRO A 101 12.14 -0.93 5.22
N ILE A 102 11.47 -1.83 4.49
CA ILE A 102 11.00 -1.56 3.13
C ILE A 102 9.94 -0.43 3.17
N PRO A 103 10.08 0.63 2.35
CA PRO A 103 9.07 1.68 2.19
C PRO A 103 7.73 1.13 1.73
N CYS A 104 6.62 1.74 2.20
CA CYS A 104 5.27 1.28 1.87
C CYS A 104 4.96 1.38 0.37
N GLU A 105 5.61 2.28 -0.36
CA GLU A 105 5.47 2.43 -1.81
C GLU A 105 6.01 1.22 -2.59
N LEU A 106 6.90 0.43 -1.97
CA LEU A 106 7.43 -0.79 -2.55
C LEU A 106 6.64 -2.04 -2.17
N THR A 107 5.74 -1.98 -1.20
CA THR A 107 5.04 -3.18 -0.67
C THR A 107 4.32 -3.95 -1.77
N SER A 108 3.58 -3.28 -2.65
CA SER A 108 2.87 -3.96 -3.75
C SER A 108 3.84 -4.55 -4.78
N VAL A 109 4.95 -3.88 -5.06
CA VAL A 109 5.96 -4.34 -6.02
C VAL A 109 6.70 -5.57 -5.48
N ILE A 110 7.01 -5.58 -4.18
CA ILE A 110 7.62 -6.70 -3.48
C ILE A 110 6.66 -7.90 -3.44
N ALA A 111 5.36 -7.67 -3.19
CA ALA A 111 4.35 -8.72 -3.27
C ALA A 111 4.27 -9.34 -4.68
N ASP A 112 4.23 -8.52 -5.74
CA ASP A 112 4.22 -8.99 -7.12
C ASP A 112 5.46 -9.86 -7.46
N ILE A 113 6.65 -9.44 -7.00
CA ILE A 113 7.90 -10.20 -7.20
C ILE A 113 7.84 -11.52 -6.42
N TYR A 114 7.36 -11.50 -5.18
CA TYR A 114 7.22 -12.70 -4.36
C TYR A 114 6.28 -13.73 -5.00
N GLU A 115 5.08 -13.31 -5.39
CA GLU A 115 4.10 -14.17 -6.05
C GLU A 115 4.65 -14.77 -7.35
N PHE A 116 5.37 -13.96 -8.14
CA PHE A 116 6.04 -14.43 -9.34
C PHE A 116 7.08 -15.52 -9.03
N VAL A 117 7.93 -15.33 -8.01
CA VAL A 117 8.95 -16.32 -7.64
C VAL A 117 8.32 -17.61 -7.12
N VAL A 118 7.27 -17.53 -6.29
CA VAL A 118 6.53 -18.72 -5.82
C VAL A 118 5.95 -19.51 -7.00
N ALA A 119 5.28 -18.82 -7.92
CA ALA A 119 4.69 -19.45 -9.11
C ALA A 119 5.77 -20.07 -10.02
N ARG A 120 6.91 -19.37 -10.20
CA ARG A 120 8.07 -19.88 -10.94
C ARG A 120 8.68 -21.11 -10.28
N ALA A 121 8.95 -21.07 -8.97
CA ALA A 121 9.52 -22.18 -8.22
C ALA A 121 8.65 -23.44 -8.29
N THR A 122 7.33 -23.27 -8.39
CA THR A 122 6.38 -24.37 -8.54
C THR A 122 6.40 -24.97 -9.95
N SER A 123 6.70 -24.17 -10.97
CA SER A 123 6.52 -24.55 -12.38
C SER A 123 7.81 -24.97 -13.10
N CYS A 124 8.99 -24.50 -12.67
CA CYS A 124 10.24 -24.61 -13.45
C CYS A 124 11.12 -25.84 -13.16
N ARG A 125 10.57 -26.99 -12.73
CA ARG A 125 11.41 -28.17 -12.49
C ARG A 125 11.94 -28.79 -13.80
N GLY A 126 13.22 -28.54 -14.11
CA GLY A 126 13.95 -29.26 -15.16
C GLY A 126 13.90 -28.66 -16.57
N LEU A 127 13.52 -27.39 -16.71
CA LEU A 127 13.48 -26.69 -18.00
C LEU A 127 14.86 -26.10 -18.36
N ASN A 128 15.10 -25.92 -19.65
CA ASN A 128 16.26 -25.14 -20.13
C ASN A 128 15.97 -23.62 -20.03
N SER A 129 17.00 -22.78 -20.24
CA SER A 129 16.88 -21.33 -20.01
C SER A 129 15.88 -20.61 -20.92
N GLU A 130 15.67 -21.09 -22.15
CA GLU A 130 14.75 -20.47 -23.11
C GLU A 130 13.29 -20.78 -22.76
N GLU A 131 13.00 -22.05 -22.48
CA GLU A 131 11.71 -22.51 -21.96
C GLU A 131 11.36 -21.84 -20.63
N GLU A 132 12.37 -21.53 -19.81
CA GLU A 132 12.20 -20.85 -18.53
C GLU A 132 11.71 -19.41 -18.70
N CYS A 133 12.21 -18.68 -19.70
CA CYS A 133 11.76 -17.31 -19.99
C CYS A 133 10.33 -17.28 -20.54
N ASP A 134 9.97 -18.22 -21.42
CA ASP A 134 8.60 -18.34 -21.93
C ASP A 134 7.60 -18.69 -20.84
N LEU A 135 7.96 -19.65 -19.99
CA LEU A 135 7.15 -20.02 -18.85
C LEU A 135 7.00 -18.85 -17.86
N ALA A 136 8.09 -18.12 -17.59
CA ALA A 136 8.04 -16.91 -16.78
C ALA A 136 7.07 -15.87 -17.34
N ARG A 137 7.11 -15.61 -18.66
CA ARG A 137 6.17 -14.70 -19.34
C ARG A 137 4.73 -15.19 -19.19
N LYS A 138 4.48 -16.50 -19.35
CA LYS A 138 3.15 -17.11 -19.20
C LYS A 138 2.61 -17.00 -17.77
N ILE A 139 3.44 -17.32 -16.77
CA ILE A 139 3.11 -17.19 -15.34
C ILE A 139 2.73 -15.74 -15.02
N TRP A 140 3.53 -14.78 -15.48
CA TRP A 140 3.27 -13.38 -15.22
C TRP A 140 1.97 -12.89 -15.88
N LYS A 141 1.70 -13.28 -17.13
CA LYS A 141 0.42 -13.00 -17.79
C LYS A 141 -0.76 -13.56 -16.99
N GLN A 142 -0.65 -14.78 -16.48
CA GLN A 142 -1.70 -15.40 -15.65
C GLN A 142 -1.91 -14.64 -14.33
N LEU A 143 -0.84 -14.22 -13.66
CA LEU A 143 -0.92 -13.40 -12.44
C LEU A 143 -1.61 -12.06 -12.74
N GLN A 144 -1.28 -11.39 -13.84
CA GLN A 144 -1.94 -10.13 -14.22
C GLN A 144 -3.44 -10.29 -14.50
N VAL A 145 -3.86 -11.40 -15.09
CA VAL A 145 -5.29 -11.68 -15.33
C VAL A 145 -6.00 -11.98 -14.01
N LYS A 146 -5.38 -12.77 -13.12
CA LYS A 146 -5.98 -13.15 -11.83
C LYS A 146 -6.09 -11.98 -10.86
N VAL A 147 -5.16 -11.05 -10.90
CA VAL A 147 -5.14 -9.84 -10.04
C VAL A 147 -6.13 -8.76 -10.53
N ARG A 148 -6.70 -8.90 -11.74
CA ARG A 148 -7.55 -7.87 -12.37
C ARG A 148 -9.06 -7.88 -12.10
N PRO A 149 -9.77 -8.91 -11.57
CA PRO A 149 -11.22 -8.79 -11.45
C PRO A 149 -11.72 -8.07 -10.19
N ASP A 150 -10.90 -7.89 -9.13
CA ASP A 150 -11.45 -7.54 -7.81
C ASP A 150 -10.66 -6.49 -7.02
N ARG A 151 -10.02 -5.54 -7.72
CA ARG A 151 -9.44 -4.33 -7.10
C ARG A 151 -10.46 -3.19 -6.94
N THR A 152 -11.76 -3.47 -7.11
CA THR A 152 -12.87 -2.54 -6.82
C THR A 152 -13.16 -2.40 -5.33
N HIS A 153 -12.60 -3.27 -4.48
CA HIS A 153 -12.49 -3.01 -3.06
C HIS A 153 -11.17 -2.26 -2.80
N PRO A 154 -11.20 -0.98 -2.37
CA PRO A 154 -10.01 -0.37 -1.81
C PRO A 154 -9.66 -1.22 -0.58
N LEU A 155 -8.44 -1.78 -0.58
CA LEU A 155 -7.83 -2.32 0.63
C LEU A 155 -7.75 -1.18 1.63
N SER A 156 -8.81 -1.06 2.43
CA SER A 156 -8.86 -0.26 3.62
C SER A 156 -7.85 -0.86 4.58
N SER A 157 -6.99 0.01 5.12
CA SER A 157 -6.01 -0.24 6.18
C SER A 157 -4.80 -1.09 5.83
N CYS A 158 -3.66 -0.60 6.33
CA CYS A 158 -2.40 -1.32 6.55
C CYS A 158 -2.55 -2.50 7.52
N GLU A 159 -3.52 -3.40 7.31
CA GLU A 159 -3.33 -4.77 7.73
C GLU A 159 -2.35 -5.38 6.73
N LEU A 160 -1.09 -5.46 7.16
CA LEU A 160 -0.16 -6.43 6.62
C LEU A 160 -0.98 -7.72 6.41
N ILE A 161 -1.04 -8.20 5.16
CA ILE A 161 -1.11 -9.63 4.97
C ILE A 161 0.12 -10.13 5.71
N ALA A 162 -0.08 -10.53 6.98
CA ALA A 162 0.77 -11.51 7.61
C ALA A 162 0.60 -12.72 6.69
N VAL A 163 1.42 -12.77 5.64
CA VAL A 163 1.77 -14.03 5.04
C VAL A 163 2.40 -14.75 6.22
N GLU A 164 1.60 -15.57 6.91
CA GLU A 164 2.08 -16.48 7.94
C GLU A 164 3.03 -17.44 7.23
N VAL A 165 4.27 -16.99 7.01
CA VAL A 165 5.38 -17.85 6.63
C VAL A 165 5.57 -18.77 7.84
N PRO A 166 5.37 -20.09 7.72
CA PRO A 166 5.55 -21.00 8.84
C PRO A 166 6.99 -20.87 9.36
N GLN A 167 7.16 -20.33 10.57
CA GLN A 167 8.48 -20.09 11.18
C GLN A 167 9.18 -21.37 11.68
N THR A 168 8.88 -22.52 11.11
CA THR A 168 9.46 -23.79 11.51
C THR A 168 10.44 -24.31 10.46
N LEU A 169 11.72 -24.28 10.87
CA LEU A 169 12.85 -25.10 10.42
C LEU A 169 13.74 -24.62 9.24
N VAL A 170 15.04 -24.59 9.59
CA VAL A 170 16.27 -24.63 8.77
C VAL A 170 16.94 -23.31 8.38
N GLN A 171 17.81 -22.82 9.29
CA GLN A 171 19.01 -22.05 8.97
C GLN A 171 20.22 -22.99 8.86
N GLN A 172 20.81 -23.15 7.68
CA GLN A 172 22.22 -23.53 7.55
C GLN A 172 22.75 -23.21 6.14
N GLU A 173 23.86 -22.46 6.10
CA GLU A 173 24.86 -22.31 5.04
C GLU A 173 24.54 -21.47 3.79
N LEU A 174 24.80 -20.16 3.88
CA LEU A 174 25.70 -19.41 2.98
C LEU A 174 25.82 -17.96 3.49
N ILE A 175 26.98 -17.59 4.04
CA ILE A 175 27.69 -16.28 4.00
C ILE A 175 28.91 -16.50 4.93
N ASP A 176 29.92 -17.18 4.41
CA ASP A 176 31.25 -17.22 5.02
C ASP A 176 32.02 -16.01 4.48
N ASP A 177 32.13 -14.96 5.30
CA ASP A 177 33.21 -13.94 5.34
C ASP A 177 32.82 -12.61 6.03
N ILE A 178 31.76 -12.59 6.85
CA ILE A 178 31.55 -11.48 7.78
C ILE A 178 31.44 -12.07 9.19
N ASP A 179 32.48 -11.81 9.98
CA ASP A 179 32.58 -12.12 11.41
C ASP A 179 31.52 -11.33 12.19
N PHE A 180 30.30 -11.88 12.23
CA PHE A 180 29.22 -11.47 13.11
C PHE A 180 29.03 -12.54 14.19
N THR A 181 29.91 -12.51 15.19
CA THR A 181 29.86 -13.39 16.37
C THR A 181 28.75 -13.04 17.39
N CYS A 182 27.66 -12.38 17.00
CA CYS A 182 26.60 -11.99 17.95
C CYS A 182 25.17 -12.49 17.68
N LEU A 183 24.88 -13.35 16.69
CA LEU A 183 23.47 -13.78 16.49
C LEU A 183 23.31 -15.29 16.17
N ARG A 184 22.99 -16.06 17.22
CA ARG A 184 22.27 -17.34 17.19
C ARG A 184 21.58 -17.54 18.56
N PRO A 185 20.65 -18.48 18.76
CA PRO A 185 19.32 -18.65 18.19
C PRO A 185 18.22 -18.67 19.27
N GLY A 186 16.99 -18.28 18.92
CA GLY A 186 15.86 -18.22 19.86
C GLY A 186 15.96 -17.00 20.76
N SER A 187 14.90 -16.21 20.85
CA SER A 187 14.85 -15.12 21.83
C SER A 187 15.18 -15.73 23.21
N PRO A 188 16.16 -15.20 23.95
CA PRO A 188 16.54 -15.72 25.26
C PRO A 188 15.29 -15.82 26.14
N ARG A 189 15.10 -16.98 26.77
CA ARG A 189 13.96 -17.28 27.64
C ARG A 189 14.39 -17.20 29.10
N CYS A 190 13.46 -16.77 29.95
CA CYS A 190 13.66 -16.71 31.38
C CYS A 190 13.84 -18.14 31.92
N SER A 191 14.92 -18.41 32.65
CA SER A 191 15.17 -19.74 33.23
C SER A 191 14.19 -20.14 34.33
N ILE A 192 13.35 -19.21 34.80
CA ILE A 192 12.40 -19.42 35.89
C ILE A 192 11.01 -19.80 35.36
N CYS A 193 10.47 -19.02 34.42
CA CYS A 193 9.11 -19.22 33.90
C CYS A 193 9.03 -19.56 32.41
N ASP A 194 10.17 -19.66 31.71
CA ASP A 194 10.28 -19.89 30.27
C ASP A 194 9.64 -18.80 29.37
N SER A 195 9.20 -17.67 29.94
CA SER A 195 8.75 -16.50 29.19
C SER A 195 9.89 -15.77 28.48
N TYR A 196 9.57 -14.89 27.54
CA TYR A 196 10.57 -14.11 26.80
C TYR A 196 11.34 -13.15 27.71
N LEU A 197 12.66 -13.03 27.47
CA LEU A 197 13.48 -11.98 28.08
C LEU A 197 13.49 -10.74 27.18
N ILE A 198 13.08 -9.61 27.76
CA ILE A 198 13.21 -8.29 27.16
C ILE A 198 14.59 -7.73 27.52
N HIS A 199 15.23 -7.03 26.59
CA HIS A 199 16.54 -6.41 26.81
C HIS A 199 16.42 -4.90 26.68
N CYS A 200 17.09 -4.16 27.58
CA CYS A 200 17.25 -2.72 27.44
C CYS A 200 18.13 -2.46 26.21
N THR A 201 17.63 -1.72 25.22
CA THR A 201 18.38 -1.41 23.99
C THR A 201 19.64 -0.60 24.27
N SER A 202 19.66 0.16 25.36
CA SER A 202 20.81 0.98 25.78
C SER A 202 21.85 0.19 26.58
N CYS A 203 21.48 -0.38 27.74
CA CYS A 203 22.44 -1.02 28.66
C CYS A 203 22.47 -2.55 28.60
N GLN A 204 21.66 -3.18 27.75
CA GLN A 204 21.57 -4.63 27.55
C GLN A 204 21.14 -5.45 28.78
N VAL A 205 20.67 -4.80 29.86
CA VAL A 205 20.04 -5.49 30.99
C VAL A 205 18.82 -6.26 30.51
N ALA A 206 18.72 -7.53 30.90
CA ALA A 206 17.61 -8.41 30.57
C ALA A 206 16.60 -8.48 31.74
N SER A 207 15.31 -8.54 31.41
CA SER A 207 14.20 -8.77 32.36
C SER A 207 13.22 -9.76 31.77
N CYS A 208 12.60 -10.56 32.63
CA CYS A 208 11.41 -11.32 32.27
C CYS A 208 10.24 -10.39 31.88
N ASP A 209 9.47 -10.76 30.86
CA ASP A 209 8.27 -10.05 30.38
C ASP A 209 7.05 -10.27 31.29
N GLU A 210 7.07 -11.31 32.12
CA GLU A 210 6.04 -11.55 33.14
C GLU A 210 6.35 -10.75 34.42
N ASP A 211 5.49 -9.79 34.77
CA ASP A 211 5.65 -8.91 35.93
C ASP A 211 5.78 -9.70 37.26
N ASP A 212 5.07 -10.82 37.38
CA ASP A 212 5.07 -11.69 38.57
C ASP A 212 6.26 -12.66 38.63
N CYS A 213 7.12 -12.70 37.60
CA CYS A 213 8.27 -13.59 37.60
C CYS A 213 9.40 -13.00 38.46
N PRO A 214 10.07 -13.78 39.34
CA PRO A 214 11.25 -13.33 40.08
C PRO A 214 12.44 -12.92 39.20
N GLY A 215 12.39 -13.21 37.90
CA GLY A 215 13.36 -12.76 36.91
C GLY A 215 13.02 -11.42 36.26
N SER A 216 11.94 -10.75 36.68
CA SER A 216 11.68 -9.37 36.29
C SER A 216 12.66 -8.42 36.99
N SER A 217 13.13 -7.39 36.29
CA SER A 217 14.05 -6.41 36.86
C SER A 217 13.30 -5.40 37.72
N GLU A 218 13.91 -4.97 38.82
CA GLU A 218 13.49 -3.80 39.58
C GLU A 218 14.51 -2.67 39.38
N PRO A 219 14.17 -1.54 38.72
CA PRO A 219 12.85 -1.20 38.17
C PRO A 219 12.53 -1.94 36.85
N PRO A 220 11.24 -2.06 36.47
CA PRO A 220 10.81 -2.78 35.26
C PRO A 220 11.35 -2.11 33.97
N LEU A 221 11.24 -2.76 32.82
CA LEU A 221 11.55 -2.09 31.54
C LEU A 221 10.31 -1.38 31.00
N ALA A 222 10.49 -0.15 30.53
CA ALA A 222 9.54 0.54 29.68
C ALA A 222 9.65 -0.03 28.25
N ARG A 223 8.56 -0.57 27.71
CA ARG A 223 8.53 -1.23 26.39
C ARG A 223 7.49 -0.60 25.46
N CYS A 224 7.87 -0.33 24.22
CA CYS A 224 6.92 0.17 23.23
C CYS A 224 5.82 -0.88 22.94
N GLY A 225 4.56 -0.48 23.05
CA GLY A 225 3.42 -1.36 22.73
C GLY A 225 3.33 -1.80 21.27
N ARG A 226 4.01 -1.11 20.34
CA ARG A 226 4.07 -1.45 18.91
C ARG A 226 5.39 -2.08 18.51
N HIS A 227 6.49 -1.55 19.02
CA HIS A 227 7.84 -1.98 18.68
C HIS A 227 8.37 -2.85 19.82
N TYR A 228 8.04 -4.14 19.78
CA TYR A 228 8.39 -5.09 20.84
C TYR A 228 9.90 -5.20 21.16
N ARG A 229 10.77 -4.74 20.26
CA ARG A 229 12.24 -4.71 20.44
C ARG A 229 12.74 -3.43 21.11
N GLU A 230 11.90 -2.41 21.19
CA GLU A 230 12.23 -1.11 21.76
C GLU A 230 11.83 -1.13 23.24
N ALA A 231 12.81 -1.39 24.09
CA ALA A 231 12.64 -1.38 25.54
C ALA A 231 13.83 -0.69 26.21
N LEU A 232 13.57 0.12 27.22
CA LEU A 232 14.59 0.79 28.02
C LEU A 232 14.30 0.52 29.50
N CYS A 233 15.35 0.30 30.30
CA CYS A 233 15.18 0.35 31.76
C CYS A 233 14.96 1.81 32.19
N PHE A 234 14.25 2.03 33.30
CA PHE A 234 13.94 3.38 33.78
C PHE A 234 15.19 4.24 34.00
N SER A 235 16.31 3.68 34.45
CA SER A 235 17.56 4.43 34.61
C SER A 235 18.07 4.98 33.26
N CYS A 236 18.10 4.16 32.21
CA CYS A 236 18.49 4.63 30.87
C CYS A 236 17.48 5.63 30.30
N LEU A 237 16.20 5.44 30.60
CA LEU A 237 15.15 6.36 30.18
C LEU A 237 15.29 7.75 30.83
N GLU A 238 15.58 7.79 32.13
CA GLU A 238 15.84 9.04 32.88
C GLU A 238 17.11 9.74 32.38
N GLU A 239 18.16 8.98 32.05
CA GLU A 239 19.41 9.52 31.50
C GLU A 239 19.24 10.16 30.11
N GLN A 240 18.28 9.71 29.29
CA GLN A 240 18.01 10.30 27.97
C GLN A 240 17.36 11.69 28.04
N GLY A 241 16.74 12.06 29.17
CA GLY A 241 16.13 13.38 29.38
C GLY A 241 15.09 13.75 28.32
N VAL A 242 15.21 14.93 27.71
CA VAL A 242 14.25 15.45 26.69
C VAL A 242 14.36 14.70 25.36
N MET A 243 15.40 13.88 25.18
CA MET A 243 15.65 13.10 23.97
C MET A 243 15.26 11.63 24.15
N ALA A 244 14.36 11.32 25.09
CA ALA A 244 13.91 9.96 25.33
C ALA A 244 13.35 9.32 24.06
N GLU A 245 13.81 8.11 23.76
CA GLU A 245 13.37 7.32 22.60
C GLU A 245 11.99 6.70 22.83
N LEU A 246 11.60 6.56 24.11
CA LEU A 246 10.28 6.13 24.57
C LEU A 246 9.62 7.23 25.40
N GLU A 247 8.32 7.44 25.18
CA GLU A 247 7.48 8.35 25.95
C GLU A 247 6.22 7.62 26.43
N GLU A 248 5.76 7.92 27.64
CA GLU A 248 4.52 7.39 28.17
C GLU A 248 3.34 8.15 27.54
N CYS A 249 2.42 7.42 26.90
CA CYS A 249 1.22 8.04 26.35
C CYS A 249 0.36 8.61 27.50
N PRO A 250 0.02 9.92 27.48
CA PRO A 250 -0.73 10.53 28.58
C PRO A 250 -2.16 9.96 28.72
N GLY A 251 -2.74 9.42 27.64
CA GLY A 251 -4.09 8.86 27.62
C GLY A 251 -4.18 7.45 28.19
N CYS A 252 -3.44 6.50 27.61
CA CYS A 252 -3.53 5.08 27.98
C CYS A 252 -2.44 4.58 28.93
N LYS A 253 -1.45 5.43 29.26
CA LYS A 253 -0.28 5.05 30.09
C LYS A 253 0.62 3.97 29.51
N SER A 254 0.47 3.64 28.22
CA SER A 254 1.41 2.74 27.53
C SER A 254 2.65 3.49 27.06
N TRP A 255 3.83 2.87 27.16
CA TRP A 255 5.05 3.36 26.55
C TRP A 255 4.99 3.23 25.01
N CYS A 256 5.39 4.29 24.31
CA CYS A 256 5.43 4.37 22.85
C CYS A 256 6.78 4.94 22.43
N CYS A 257 7.30 4.54 21.27
CA CYS A 257 8.43 5.27 20.69
C CYS A 257 8.00 6.71 20.38
N THR A 258 8.89 7.66 20.58
CA THR A 258 8.61 9.10 20.37
C THR A 258 8.13 9.40 18.95
N ARG A 259 8.53 8.57 17.97
CA ARG A 259 8.08 8.64 16.57
C ARG A 259 6.63 8.20 16.38
N ASP A 260 6.12 7.35 17.27
CA ASP A 260 4.82 6.69 17.17
C ASP A 260 3.82 7.15 18.21
N ILE A 261 4.21 7.98 19.18
CA ILE A 261 3.30 8.44 20.24
C ILE A 261 2.07 9.17 19.67
N SER A 262 2.21 9.87 18.52
CA SER A 262 1.07 10.49 17.84
C SER A 262 0.08 9.50 17.23
N TRP A 263 0.47 8.23 17.10
CA TRP A 263 -0.37 7.17 16.57
C TRP A 263 -1.03 6.35 17.67
N CYS A 264 -0.65 6.54 18.93
CA CYS A 264 -1.31 5.88 20.05
C CYS A 264 -2.74 6.41 20.19
N SER A 265 -3.72 5.52 20.05
CA SER A 265 -5.16 5.87 20.11
C SER A 265 -5.64 6.19 21.52
N GLY A 266 -4.79 6.04 22.55
CA GLY A 266 -5.13 6.40 23.93
C GLY A 266 -6.09 5.43 24.61
N HIS A 267 -6.39 4.27 24.01
CA HIS A 267 -7.19 3.25 24.66
C HIS A 267 -6.42 2.55 25.79
N PRO A 268 -6.95 2.51 27.03
CA PRO A 268 -6.31 1.78 28.10
C PRO A 268 -6.23 0.30 27.75
N VAL A 269 -5.03 -0.28 27.87
CA VAL A 269 -4.79 -1.72 27.71
C VAL A 269 -5.47 -2.41 28.89
N GLY A 270 -6.53 -3.19 28.65
CA GLY A 270 -7.19 -4.00 29.68
C GLY A 270 -8.73 -3.96 29.74
N LEU A 271 -9.41 -3.14 28.92
CA LEU A 271 -10.86 -3.22 28.83
C LEU A 271 -11.26 -4.35 27.85
N GLN A 272 -11.71 -5.48 28.40
CA GLN A 272 -12.40 -6.51 27.62
C GLN A 272 -13.61 -5.88 26.90
N PRO A 273 -13.88 -6.24 25.62
CA PRO A 273 -15.05 -5.75 24.91
C PRO A 273 -16.31 -6.10 25.70
N ILE A 274 -17.07 -5.09 26.13
CA ILE A 274 -18.36 -5.30 26.77
C ILE A 274 -19.25 -6.01 25.74
N PRO A 275 -19.79 -7.21 26.01
CA PRO A 275 -20.70 -7.88 25.09
C PRO A 275 -21.91 -6.99 24.84
N ALA A 276 -22.24 -6.76 23.58
CA ALA A 276 -23.43 -6.00 23.22
C ALA A 276 -24.68 -6.72 23.75
N LEU A 277 -25.27 -6.19 24.82
CA LEU A 277 -26.55 -6.66 25.36
C LEU A 277 -27.70 -6.00 24.59
N PRO A 278 -28.64 -6.77 24.01
CA PRO A 278 -29.80 -6.21 23.36
C PRO A 278 -30.85 -5.82 24.42
N GLY A 279 -31.10 -4.51 24.51
CA GLY A 279 -32.32 -3.95 25.09
C GLY A 279 -32.30 -3.73 26.60
N SER A 280 -32.25 -2.47 27.02
CA SER A 280 -33.15 -1.93 28.05
C SER A 280 -32.90 -0.45 28.30
N ASN A 281 -34.01 0.28 28.34
CA ASN A 281 -34.12 1.70 28.67
C ASN A 281 -33.84 1.92 30.16
N SER A 282 -32.65 2.40 30.50
CA SER A 282 -32.39 3.38 31.57
C SER A 282 -30.88 3.50 31.78
N VAL A 283 -30.24 4.44 31.09
CA VAL A 283 -28.82 4.72 31.30
C VAL A 283 -28.69 5.71 32.46
N ASN A 284 -27.91 5.31 33.47
CA ASN A 284 -27.58 6.14 34.63
C ASN A 284 -26.79 7.38 34.17
N PRO A 285 -27.22 8.63 34.49
CA PRO A 285 -26.55 9.86 34.08
C PRO A 285 -25.08 9.94 34.50
N ASN A 286 -24.71 9.29 35.61
CA ASN A 286 -23.33 9.27 36.09
C ASN A 286 -22.40 8.36 35.27
N LEU A 287 -22.95 7.36 34.56
CA LEU A 287 -22.18 6.54 33.62
C LEU A 287 -21.88 7.30 32.31
N ILE A 288 -22.81 8.18 31.89
CA ILE A 288 -22.62 9.04 30.72
C ILE A 288 -21.55 10.09 30.98
N ALA A 289 -21.52 10.68 32.19
CA ALA A 289 -20.49 11.64 32.58
C ALA A 289 -19.08 11.02 32.64
N ALA A 290 -18.95 9.78 33.16
CA ALA A 290 -17.67 9.06 33.20
C ALA A 290 -17.16 8.67 31.80
N VAL A 291 -18.07 8.31 30.87
CA VAL A 291 -17.74 7.99 29.47
C VAL A 291 -17.43 9.25 28.65
N GLN A 292 -17.98 10.42 29.03
CA GLN A 292 -17.70 11.70 28.38
C GLN A 292 -16.40 12.37 28.85
N SER A 293 -15.96 12.13 30.09
CA SER A 293 -14.66 12.62 30.59
C SER A 293 -13.44 11.86 30.02
N ALA A 294 -13.64 10.67 29.44
CA ALA A 294 -12.56 9.84 28.86
C ALA A 294 -12.24 10.16 27.37
N ARG A 295 -12.81 11.22 26.78
CA ARG A 295 -12.61 11.61 25.37
C ARG A 295 -11.97 12.99 25.19
N VAL A 296 -10.89 13.27 25.93
CA VAL A 296 -10.12 14.51 25.75
C VAL A 296 -8.68 14.15 25.35
N HIS A 297 -8.36 14.25 24.06
CA HIS A 297 -6.99 14.16 23.54
C HIS A 297 -6.21 15.47 23.77
N PRO A 298 -4.87 15.45 23.90
CA PRO A 298 -4.04 16.65 23.92
C PRO A 298 -3.73 17.18 22.50
N PRO A 299 -3.54 18.50 22.29
CA PRO A 299 -3.33 19.10 20.97
C PRO A 299 -1.87 19.08 20.48
N LYS A 300 -1.62 19.14 19.16
CA LYS A 300 -0.30 19.42 18.55
C LYS A 300 -0.24 20.80 17.87
N ARG A 301 0.99 21.26 17.63
CA ARG A 301 1.54 22.56 18.05
C ARG A 301 2.03 23.35 16.81
N GLY A 302 1.14 24.01 16.05
CA GLY A 302 1.59 24.71 14.83
C GLY A 302 0.70 25.79 14.17
N SER A 303 -0.60 25.59 13.98
CA SER A 303 -1.43 26.52 13.15
C SER A 303 -2.59 27.22 13.87
N CYS A 304 -2.60 27.23 15.19
CA CYS A 304 -3.71 27.78 16.01
C CYS A 304 -3.20 28.65 17.18
N MET A 305 -2.03 29.27 17.01
CA MET A 305 -1.41 30.03 18.11
C MET A 305 -2.05 31.41 18.35
N GLU A 306 -3.02 31.83 17.53
CA GLU A 306 -3.74 33.11 17.70
C GLU A 306 -5.23 32.94 18.10
N CYS A 307 -5.74 31.73 18.30
CA CYS A 307 -7.12 31.50 18.74
C CYS A 307 -7.15 31.17 20.24
N GLU A 308 -7.53 32.15 21.07
CA GLU A 308 -7.55 32.05 22.54
C GLU A 308 -8.83 31.39 23.13
N LEU A 309 -9.40 30.35 22.48
CA LEU A 309 -10.64 29.70 22.96
C LEU A 309 -10.48 28.18 23.22
N PRO A 310 -11.11 27.63 24.30
CA PRO A 310 -10.96 26.21 24.68
C PRO A 310 -11.86 25.22 23.91
N GLY A 311 -11.25 24.14 23.39
CA GLY A 311 -11.87 22.84 23.06
C GLY A 311 -11.37 22.19 21.75
N TRP A 312 -10.80 20.99 21.78
CA TRP A 312 -10.37 20.20 20.60
C TRP A 312 -11.51 19.37 19.92
N ARG A 313 -11.42 18.96 18.65
CA ARG A 313 -12.12 17.90 17.89
C ARG A 313 -11.18 17.42 16.74
N SER A 314 -11.53 16.45 15.89
CA SER A 314 -10.58 15.81 14.94
C SER A 314 -11.07 15.79 13.49
N CYS A 315 -10.17 16.01 12.50
CA CYS A 315 -10.48 15.93 11.05
C CYS A 315 -10.07 14.58 10.48
N ASN A 316 -10.99 13.85 9.85
CA ASN A 316 -10.70 12.53 9.29
C ASN A 316 -10.62 12.48 7.74
N SER A 317 -10.56 13.63 7.06
CA SER A 317 -10.25 13.67 5.62
C SER A 317 -8.74 13.53 5.39
N THR A 318 -8.34 12.65 4.47
CA THR A 318 -6.96 12.53 3.96
C THR A 318 -6.47 13.78 3.22
N PHE A 319 -7.37 14.74 2.94
CA PHE A 319 -7.09 16.05 2.33
C PHE A 319 -7.12 17.22 3.32
N CYS A 320 -7.23 16.94 4.62
CA CYS A 320 -7.30 17.95 5.68
C CYS A 320 -5.93 18.16 6.33
N TRP A 321 -5.47 19.41 6.43
CA TRP A 321 -4.08 19.73 6.84
C TRP A 321 -3.76 19.52 8.33
N SER A 322 -4.78 19.28 9.18
CA SER A 322 -4.62 19.03 10.62
C SER A 322 -5.61 17.97 11.08
N GLN A 323 -5.11 16.93 11.78
CA GLN A 323 -5.93 15.86 12.37
C GLN A 323 -6.75 16.32 13.57
N THR A 324 -6.56 17.56 14.05
CA THR A 324 -7.30 18.16 15.17
C THR A 324 -7.89 19.52 14.78
N ILE A 325 -9.20 19.64 14.84
CA ILE A 325 -10.05 20.80 14.56
C ILE A 325 -10.60 21.36 15.88
N CYS A 326 -10.69 22.66 16.17
CA CYS A 326 -11.31 23.14 17.43
C CYS A 326 -12.83 22.78 17.51
N PRO A 327 -13.60 22.97 18.61
CA PRO A 327 -14.96 22.44 18.71
C PRO A 327 -15.90 23.16 17.77
N GLU A 328 -15.52 24.38 17.37
CA GLU A 328 -16.21 25.24 16.43
C GLU A 328 -16.10 24.71 15.00
N CYS A 329 -15.04 23.97 14.63
CA CYS A 329 -14.91 23.41 13.28
C CYS A 329 -15.16 21.90 13.14
N ALA A 330 -15.47 21.16 14.22
CA ALA A 330 -15.99 19.77 14.09
C ALA A 330 -17.37 19.52 14.70
N SER A 331 -18.12 20.59 15.01
CA SER A 331 -19.59 20.51 15.14
C SER A 331 -20.32 20.64 13.79
N SER A 332 -19.59 20.98 12.74
CA SER A 332 -20.19 21.52 11.51
C SER A 332 -19.86 20.72 10.26
N GLY A 333 -18.88 19.79 10.31
CA GLY A 333 -18.36 19.13 9.11
C GLY A 333 -19.35 18.30 8.29
N VAL A 334 -18.95 18.06 7.05
CA VAL A 334 -19.74 17.49 5.97
C VAL A 334 -19.36 16.02 5.78
N THR A 335 -20.37 15.14 5.80
CA THR A 335 -20.19 13.69 5.58
C THR A 335 -20.82 13.28 4.26
N CYS A 336 -20.13 12.46 3.47
CA CYS A 336 -20.73 11.79 2.31
C CYS A 336 -21.93 10.93 2.75
N LEU A 337 -22.94 10.79 1.90
CA LEU A 337 -24.07 9.88 2.16
C LEU A 337 -23.63 8.42 2.39
N CYS A 338 -22.56 7.96 1.74
CA CYS A 338 -22.01 6.62 1.99
C CYS A 338 -21.21 6.50 3.29
N GLN A 339 -21.03 7.59 4.04
CA GLN A 339 -20.32 7.65 5.33
C GLN A 339 -18.81 7.33 5.29
N GLU A 340 -18.26 6.96 4.15
CA GLU A 340 -16.83 6.63 3.97
C GLU A 340 -15.90 7.85 4.02
N VAL A 341 -16.42 9.05 3.79
CA VAL A 341 -15.62 10.29 3.71
C VAL A 341 -16.27 11.39 4.51
N TRP A 342 -15.47 12.05 5.35
CA TRP A 342 -15.84 13.21 6.15
C TRP A 342 -14.82 14.33 5.95
N ALA A 343 -15.26 15.58 5.80
CA ALA A 343 -14.37 16.74 5.82
C ALA A 343 -14.99 17.90 6.61
N CYS A 344 -14.17 18.81 7.15
CA CYS A 344 -14.71 20.03 7.78
C CYS A 344 -15.36 20.93 6.72
N ASP A 345 -16.26 21.85 7.13
CA ASP A 345 -16.97 22.75 6.21
C ASP A 345 -16.04 23.52 5.29
N LEU A 346 -14.94 24.05 5.83
CA LEU A 346 -13.97 24.79 5.06
C LEU A 346 -13.36 23.92 3.95
N CYS A 347 -12.98 22.67 4.24
CA CYS A 347 -12.48 21.74 3.23
C CYS A 347 -13.56 21.32 2.24
N ALA A 348 -14.80 21.16 2.70
CA ALA A 348 -15.94 20.80 1.86
C ALA A 348 -16.45 21.93 0.96
N GLU A 349 -16.15 23.19 1.31
CA GLU A 349 -16.46 24.38 0.50
C GLU A 349 -15.32 24.71 -0.48
N HIS A 350 -14.07 24.63 -0.03
CA HIS A 350 -12.92 25.11 -0.82
C HIS A 350 -12.31 24.04 -1.74
N ASN A 351 -12.54 22.75 -1.47
CA ASN A 351 -12.00 21.66 -2.29
C ASN A 351 -13.12 20.90 -2.99
N THR A 352 -13.46 21.38 -4.19
CA THR A 352 -14.43 20.75 -5.10
C THR A 352 -14.02 19.34 -5.54
N GLY A 353 -12.78 18.91 -5.29
CA GLY A 353 -12.30 17.55 -5.55
C GLY A 353 -12.57 16.56 -4.42
N VAL A 354 -12.98 17.01 -3.23
CA VAL A 354 -13.29 16.12 -2.08
C VAL A 354 -14.74 15.66 -2.11
N PHE A 355 -15.66 16.58 -2.40
CA PHE A 355 -17.08 16.30 -2.50
C PHE A 355 -17.68 16.81 -3.81
N ILE A 356 -18.45 15.94 -4.43
CA ILE A 356 -19.43 16.21 -5.46
C ILE A 356 -20.73 16.63 -4.76
N ARG A 357 -21.37 17.72 -5.21
CA ARG A 357 -22.65 18.16 -4.65
C ARG A 357 -23.78 17.96 -5.66
N CYS A 358 -24.91 17.42 -5.19
CA CYS A 358 -26.13 17.34 -6.00
C CYS A 358 -26.64 18.76 -6.27
N PRO A 359 -26.90 19.15 -7.55
CA PRO A 359 -27.27 20.51 -7.88
C PRO A 359 -28.66 20.91 -7.36
N ARG A 360 -29.54 19.95 -7.04
CA ARG A 360 -30.89 20.22 -6.49
C ARG A 360 -30.92 20.33 -4.97
N CYS A 361 -30.45 19.29 -4.27
CA CYS A 361 -30.53 19.25 -2.80
C CYS A 361 -29.26 19.75 -2.09
N ASN A 362 -28.21 20.09 -2.84
CA ASN A 362 -26.89 20.52 -2.34
C ASN A 362 -26.21 19.51 -1.39
N ARG A 363 -26.69 18.27 -1.37
CA ARG A 363 -26.14 17.21 -0.53
C ARG A 363 -24.75 16.80 -1.06
N PRO A 364 -23.75 16.59 -0.17
CA PRO A 364 -22.37 16.20 -0.50
C PRO A 364 -22.22 14.69 -0.73
N PHE A 365 -21.35 14.31 -1.65
CA PHE A 365 -21.02 12.94 -1.99
C PHE A 365 -19.52 12.83 -2.32
N CYS A 366 -18.82 11.79 -1.90
CA CYS A 366 -17.42 11.60 -2.28
C CYS A 366 -17.31 11.15 -3.74
N CYS A 367 -16.12 11.32 -4.34
CA CYS A 367 -15.87 10.98 -5.75
C CYS A 367 -16.04 9.49 -6.10
N SER A 368 -16.09 8.61 -5.09
CA SER A 368 -16.33 7.17 -5.25
C SER A 368 -17.78 6.77 -4.96
N CYS A 369 -18.66 7.72 -4.63
CA CYS A 369 -20.04 7.44 -4.26
C CYS A 369 -20.90 7.16 -5.50
N SER A 370 -21.57 6.02 -5.56
CA SER A 370 -22.45 5.63 -6.68
C SER A 370 -23.81 6.34 -6.70
N TYR A 371 -24.12 7.18 -5.70
CA TYR A 371 -25.40 7.89 -5.58
C TYR A 371 -25.48 9.17 -6.43
N VAL A 372 -24.35 9.64 -6.96
CA VAL A 372 -24.25 10.79 -7.85
C VAL A 372 -23.12 10.53 -8.83
N ASP A 373 -23.31 10.93 -10.08
CA ASP A 373 -22.27 10.83 -11.11
C ASP A 373 -21.73 12.23 -11.43
N GLN A 374 -20.43 12.29 -11.74
CA GLN A 374 -19.75 13.49 -12.25
C GLN A 374 -19.11 13.19 -13.60
N CYS A 375 -19.29 14.10 -14.55
CA CYS A 375 -18.69 13.97 -15.87
C CYS A 375 -17.18 14.20 -15.76
N GLN A 376 -16.40 13.23 -16.22
CA GLN A 376 -14.94 13.35 -16.23
C GLN A 376 -14.44 14.56 -17.05
N GLU A 377 -15.14 14.90 -18.12
CA GLU A 377 -14.76 15.96 -19.06
C GLU A 377 -15.16 17.37 -18.62
N CYS A 378 -16.44 17.58 -18.29
CA CYS A 378 -16.96 18.91 -17.97
C CYS A 378 -17.18 19.15 -16.48
N HIS A 379 -16.90 18.16 -15.63
CA HIS A 379 -17.10 18.17 -14.18
C HIS A 379 -18.53 18.49 -13.71
N ARG A 380 -19.51 18.53 -14.63
CA ARG A 380 -20.92 18.67 -14.29
C ARG A 380 -21.42 17.41 -13.60
N THR A 381 -22.31 17.58 -12.65
CA THR A 381 -22.88 16.53 -11.81
C THR A 381 -24.33 16.31 -12.18
N ASN A 382 -24.84 15.07 -12.07
CA ASN A 382 -26.28 14.83 -12.15
C ASN A 382 -26.93 15.07 -10.79
N LEU A 383 -28.24 14.91 -10.77
CA LEU A 383 -29.01 14.79 -9.55
C LEU A 383 -28.66 13.49 -8.83
N CYS A 384 -28.65 13.52 -7.50
CA CYS A 384 -28.56 12.28 -6.74
C CYS A 384 -29.84 11.43 -6.94
N ASN A 385 -29.75 10.12 -6.70
CA ASN A 385 -30.86 9.19 -6.93
C ASN A 385 -32.18 9.63 -6.27
N ASP A 386 -32.17 10.09 -5.02
CA ASP A 386 -33.38 10.63 -4.35
C ASP A 386 -34.03 11.78 -5.15
N CYS A 387 -33.21 12.70 -5.67
CA CYS A 387 -33.69 13.82 -6.47
C CYS A 387 -34.18 13.37 -7.84
N ILE A 388 -33.56 12.34 -8.45
CA ILE A 388 -34.02 11.75 -9.72
C ILE A 388 -35.39 11.10 -9.53
N GLU A 389 -35.57 10.32 -8.46
CA GLU A 389 -36.85 9.68 -8.13
C GLU A 389 -37.95 10.73 -7.90
N GLU A 390 -37.66 11.80 -7.15
CA GLU A 390 -38.61 12.90 -6.92
C GLU A 390 -38.94 13.71 -8.17
N GLU A 391 -38.07 13.79 -9.18
CA GLU A 391 -38.39 14.48 -10.45
C GLU A 391 -39.37 13.70 -11.32
N SER A 392 -39.35 12.37 -11.23
CA SER A 392 -40.20 11.53 -12.08
C SER A 392 -41.71 11.69 -11.79
N ASP A 393 -42.06 12.23 -10.62
CA ASP A 393 -43.45 12.41 -10.18
C ASP A 393 -44.04 13.80 -10.47
N VAL A 394 -43.21 14.80 -10.81
CA VAL A 394 -43.64 16.21 -10.94
C VAL A 394 -43.62 16.62 -12.42
N GLY A 395 -44.76 16.44 -13.09
CA GLY A 395 -44.90 16.65 -14.54
C GLY A 395 -44.43 18.02 -15.07
N ASP A 396 -43.54 17.97 -16.07
CA ASP A 396 -43.33 18.87 -17.23
C ASP A 396 -43.22 20.40 -17.04
N GLY A 397 -42.90 20.88 -15.84
CA GLY A 397 -42.74 22.31 -15.58
C GLY A 397 -41.29 22.78 -15.43
N LEU A 398 -40.58 23.07 -16.53
CA LEU A 398 -39.31 23.83 -16.55
C LEU A 398 -38.13 23.23 -15.76
N MET A 399 -37.83 21.94 -15.96
CA MET A 399 -36.59 21.37 -15.43
C MET A 399 -35.38 21.93 -16.20
N ALA A 400 -34.40 22.46 -15.47
CA ALA A 400 -33.08 22.74 -16.03
C ALA A 400 -32.52 21.44 -16.62
N GLU A 401 -31.95 21.48 -17.84
CA GLU A 401 -31.28 20.33 -18.45
C GLU A 401 -30.10 19.88 -17.58
N PHE A 402 -30.35 18.92 -16.69
CA PHE A 402 -29.30 18.20 -15.99
C PHE A 402 -28.64 17.22 -16.97
N PRO A 403 -27.31 17.06 -16.91
CA PRO A 403 -26.61 16.17 -17.83
C PRO A 403 -27.06 14.73 -17.61
N GLU A 404 -27.52 14.08 -18.68
CA GLU A 404 -27.78 12.64 -18.65
C GLU A 404 -26.47 11.89 -18.87
N PHE A 405 -26.13 10.99 -17.94
CA PHE A 405 -24.94 10.15 -18.04
C PHE A 405 -25.22 8.91 -18.87
N VAL A 406 -25.02 9.04 -20.18
CA VAL A 406 -25.41 8.00 -21.13
C VAL A 406 -24.37 6.87 -21.23
N VAL A 407 -23.12 7.11 -20.81
CA VAL A 407 -22.00 6.17 -21.08
C VAL A 407 -20.86 6.25 -20.05
N SER A 408 -20.28 5.10 -19.73
CA SER A 408 -18.93 4.98 -19.15
C SER A 408 -17.87 4.94 -20.27
N CYS A 409 -16.77 5.67 -20.10
CA CYS A 409 -15.64 5.66 -21.02
C CYS A 409 -15.06 4.25 -21.15
N GLU A 410 -14.97 3.68 -22.35
CA GLU A 410 -14.47 2.31 -22.53
C GLU A 410 -13.03 2.13 -22.00
N GLY A 411 -12.18 3.17 -22.10
CA GLY A 411 -10.79 3.11 -21.64
C GLY A 411 -10.55 3.15 -20.13
N CYS A 412 -11.32 3.93 -19.36
CA CYS A 412 -11.11 4.15 -17.92
C CYS A 412 -12.37 3.97 -17.06
N GLN A 413 -13.49 3.59 -17.68
CA GLN A 413 -14.82 3.43 -17.07
C GLN A 413 -15.43 4.71 -16.45
N ALA A 414 -14.75 5.86 -16.54
CA ALA A 414 -15.25 7.13 -16.02
C ALA A 414 -16.54 7.57 -16.73
N LYS A 415 -17.48 8.16 -15.99
CA LYS A 415 -18.77 8.61 -16.51
C LYS A 415 -18.60 9.86 -17.39
N VAL A 416 -19.27 9.88 -18.54
CA VAL A 416 -19.26 11.02 -19.47
C VAL A 416 -20.69 11.37 -19.85
N CYS A 417 -21.05 12.65 -19.76
CA CYS A 417 -22.40 13.10 -20.13
C CYS A 417 -22.62 13.10 -21.64
N ASP A 418 -23.88 12.99 -22.06
CA ASP A 418 -24.37 13.06 -23.44
C ASP A 418 -23.72 14.18 -24.28
N ARG A 419 -23.58 15.38 -23.70
CA ARG A 419 -23.00 16.55 -24.35
C ARG A 419 -21.51 16.38 -24.62
N CYS A 420 -20.77 15.82 -23.65
CA CYS A 420 -19.34 15.57 -23.79
C CYS A 420 -19.07 14.39 -24.73
N VAL A 421 -19.92 13.35 -24.71
CA VAL A 421 -19.84 12.23 -25.65
C VAL A 421 -20.04 12.72 -27.09
N SER A 422 -21.05 13.55 -27.33
CA SER A 422 -21.34 14.11 -28.66
C SER A 422 -20.20 14.95 -29.24
N GLN A 423 -19.37 15.54 -28.37
CA GLN A 423 -18.21 16.35 -28.76
C GLN A 423 -16.90 15.55 -28.87
N SER A 424 -16.86 14.32 -28.34
CA SER A 424 -15.61 13.56 -28.13
C SER A 424 -15.62 12.19 -28.80
N THR A 425 -16.51 11.93 -29.77
CA THR A 425 -16.48 10.67 -30.52
C THR A 425 -15.26 10.63 -31.44
N ILE A 426 -14.36 9.69 -31.17
CA ILE A 426 -13.25 9.37 -32.06
C ILE A 426 -13.65 8.13 -32.87
N ALA A 427 -13.47 8.15 -34.19
CA ALA A 427 -13.63 6.94 -34.99
C ALA A 427 -12.41 6.04 -34.79
N CYS A 428 -12.62 4.78 -34.46
CA CYS A 428 -11.56 3.78 -34.48
C CYS A 428 -10.93 3.76 -35.88
N LYS A 429 -9.60 3.90 -35.95
CA LYS A 429 -8.88 4.00 -37.22
C LYS A 429 -9.01 2.75 -38.11
N VAL A 430 -9.39 1.62 -37.52
CA VAL A 430 -9.40 0.30 -38.20
C VAL A 430 -10.80 -0.11 -38.62
N CYS A 431 -11.77 -0.13 -37.69
CA CYS A 431 -13.14 -0.56 -37.99
C CYS A 431 -14.11 0.62 -38.22
N SER A 432 -13.65 1.86 -38.12
CA SER A 432 -14.48 3.09 -38.20
C SER A 432 -15.60 3.18 -37.14
N ARG A 433 -15.67 2.25 -36.17
CA ARG A 433 -16.61 2.30 -35.05
C ARG A 433 -16.33 3.53 -34.21
N ARG A 434 -17.38 4.29 -33.87
CA ARG A 434 -17.24 5.46 -32.99
C ARG A 434 -16.98 5.00 -31.56
N LEU A 435 -15.80 5.32 -31.06
CA LEU A 435 -15.37 5.10 -29.68
C LEU A 435 -15.92 6.19 -28.78
N ARG A 436 -16.43 5.75 -27.62
CA ARG A 436 -16.92 6.63 -26.57
C ARG A 436 -15.83 6.74 -25.50
N VAL A 437 -14.79 7.51 -25.81
CA VAL A 437 -13.65 7.73 -24.91
C VAL A 437 -13.66 9.15 -24.36
N CYS A 438 -13.26 9.30 -23.10
CA CYS A 438 -12.94 10.61 -22.53
C CYS A 438 -11.65 11.16 -23.15
N ARG A 439 -11.43 12.48 -23.10
CA ARG A 439 -10.24 13.14 -23.64
C ARG A 439 -8.95 12.66 -22.99
N SER A 440 -9.01 12.33 -21.70
CA SER A 440 -7.86 11.73 -21.00
C SER A 440 -7.49 10.34 -21.52
N CYS A 441 -8.41 9.63 -22.19
CA CYS A 441 -8.15 8.33 -22.82
C CYS A 441 -7.93 8.40 -24.34
N CYS A 442 -7.83 9.59 -24.94
CA CYS A 442 -7.62 9.80 -26.38
C CYS A 442 -6.37 9.14 -26.96
N CYS A 443 -5.45 8.64 -26.12
CA CYS A 443 -4.28 7.89 -26.59
C CYS A 443 -4.63 6.51 -27.18
N LYS A 444 -5.86 6.00 -26.99
CA LYS A 444 -6.33 4.77 -27.63
C LYS A 444 -7.11 5.09 -28.91
N SER A 445 -6.45 5.03 -30.07
CA SER A 445 -7.09 5.21 -31.39
C SER A 445 -7.75 3.93 -31.95
N LEU A 446 -7.65 2.83 -31.21
CA LEU A 446 -8.17 1.52 -31.55
C LEU A 446 -9.26 1.12 -30.55
N CYS A 447 -10.33 0.50 -31.05
CA CYS A 447 -11.33 -0.11 -30.18
C CYS A 447 -10.80 -1.41 -29.59
N ASP A 448 -11.38 -1.84 -28.47
CA ASP A 448 -10.97 -3.07 -27.79
C ASP A 448 -11.05 -4.28 -28.74
N ASP A 449 -12.11 -4.37 -29.57
CA ASP A 449 -12.22 -5.43 -30.59
C ASP A 449 -11.05 -5.44 -31.58
N CYS A 450 -10.55 -4.26 -31.98
CA CYS A 450 -9.41 -4.16 -32.89
C CYS A 450 -8.09 -4.43 -32.15
N LEU A 451 -7.95 -3.98 -30.90
CA LEU A 451 -6.78 -4.28 -30.07
C LEU A 451 -6.64 -5.79 -29.84
N GLU A 452 -7.75 -6.48 -29.55
CA GLU A 452 -7.78 -7.94 -29.40
C GLU A 452 -7.46 -8.65 -30.71
N TRP A 453 -7.99 -8.18 -31.84
CA TRP A 453 -7.67 -8.73 -33.16
C TRP A 453 -6.19 -8.60 -33.51
N PHE A 454 -5.55 -7.45 -33.24
CA PHE A 454 -4.11 -7.29 -33.44
C PHE A 454 -3.31 -8.22 -32.52
N ALA A 455 -3.67 -8.29 -31.24
CA ALA A 455 -3.00 -9.15 -30.27
C ALA A 455 -3.10 -10.65 -30.60
N SER A 456 -4.15 -11.08 -31.32
CA SER A 456 -4.31 -12.47 -31.76
C SER A 456 -3.62 -12.80 -33.09
N HIS A 457 -3.32 -11.80 -33.92
CA HIS A 457 -2.70 -12.00 -35.24
C HIS A 457 -1.17 -11.78 -35.21
N GLU A 458 -0.63 -11.00 -34.27
CA GLU A 458 0.83 -10.88 -34.06
C GLU A 458 1.49 -12.22 -33.63
N THR A 459 0.71 -13.21 -33.19
CA THR A 459 1.24 -14.48 -32.69
C THR A 459 1.36 -15.60 -33.74
N HIS A 460 1.06 -15.34 -35.02
CA HIS A 460 0.97 -16.40 -36.04
C HIS A 460 1.96 -16.30 -37.22
N ASP A 461 2.83 -15.29 -37.29
CA ASP A 461 3.75 -15.08 -38.43
C ASP A 461 5.13 -15.76 -38.27
N GLU A 462 5.21 -16.95 -37.68
CA GLU A 462 6.46 -17.75 -37.63
C GLU A 462 6.45 -19.02 -38.50
N ASP A 463 5.44 -19.26 -39.33
CA ASP A 463 5.52 -20.29 -40.37
C ASP A 463 5.76 -19.65 -41.74
N GLY A 464 7.03 -19.60 -42.12
CA GLY A 464 7.52 -19.06 -43.38
C GLY A 464 6.87 -19.73 -44.60
N THR A 465 5.81 -19.12 -45.12
CA THR A 465 5.45 -19.19 -46.54
C THR A 465 5.12 -17.80 -47.04
N ASN A 466 5.99 -17.35 -47.93
CA ASN A 466 6.03 -16.01 -48.48
C ASN A 466 5.02 -15.91 -49.64
N GLU A 467 3.75 -15.59 -49.36
CA GLU A 467 2.82 -15.04 -50.35
C GLU A 467 2.19 -13.77 -49.80
N GLY A 468 2.68 -12.64 -50.30
CA GLY A 468 2.34 -11.32 -49.82
C GLY A 468 0.88 -10.95 -50.09
N VAL A 469 0.17 -10.63 -49.01
CA VAL A 469 -0.90 -9.63 -49.04
C VAL A 469 -0.31 -8.36 -48.44
N ASP A 470 -0.04 -7.40 -49.33
CA ASP A 470 0.51 -6.09 -48.98
C ASP A 470 -0.56 -5.28 -48.23
N VAL A 471 -0.59 -5.42 -46.90
CA VAL A 471 -1.26 -4.48 -46.00
C VAL A 471 -0.20 -3.54 -45.42
N SER A 472 0.43 -2.76 -46.30
CA SER A 472 1.24 -1.61 -45.89
C SER A 472 0.35 -0.50 -45.31
N LEU A 473 -0.13 -0.70 -44.08
CA LEU A 473 -0.58 0.39 -43.22
C LEU A 473 0.65 0.95 -42.51
N ASN A 474 1.06 2.15 -42.95
CA ASN A 474 2.18 2.91 -42.41
C ASN A 474 2.10 3.04 -40.88
N VAL A 475 2.88 2.22 -40.16
CA VAL A 475 3.02 2.26 -38.69
C VAL A 475 3.76 3.53 -38.24
N GLU A 476 4.52 4.19 -39.12
CA GLU A 476 5.18 5.48 -38.84
C GLU A 476 4.23 6.68 -38.71
N ALA A 477 2.93 6.53 -39.02
CA ALA A 477 1.92 7.57 -38.80
C ALA A 477 1.08 7.38 -37.51
N LEU A 478 1.50 6.46 -36.63
CA LEU A 478 0.78 6.05 -35.41
C LEU A 478 1.54 6.28 -34.10
N LEU A 479 2.76 6.81 -34.16
CA LEU A 479 3.47 7.47 -33.05
C LEU A 479 3.45 8.98 -33.28
#